data_AF-A0A8S3KBB9-F1
#
_entry.id   AF-A0A8S3KBB9-F1
#
_cell.length_a   1.000
_cell.length_b   1.000
_cell.length_c   1.000
_cell.angle_alpha   90.00
_cell.angle_beta   90.00
_cell.angle_gamma   90.00
#
_symmetry.space_group_name_H-M   'P 1'
#
loop_
_entity.id
_entity.type
_entity.pdbx_description
1 polymer ?
#
loop_
_entity_poly.entity_id
_entity_poly.type
_entity_poly.pdbx_seq_one_letter_code
_entity_poly.pdbx_strand_id
1 'polypeptide(L)'
;MTDADDIEEKPDTTWSLWTTNNNHVELQHFNGTFRSLIDQLNGRWPSFVTHTYVTRQQRDYIKSIKLASSFSTFAVVQMDFAENFSFVVQKEIQSAYWNKKQSSLYTVAITVG
;
A
#
# COMPACT_ATOMS: atom_id res chain seq x y z
N MET A 1 -52.64 -4.98 -11.71
CA MET A 1 -51.83 -5.78 -10.77
C MET A 1 -51.33 -6.97 -11.56
N THR A 2 -50.16 -6.80 -12.17
CA THR A 2 -49.36 -7.85 -12.79
C THR A 2 -47.97 -7.26 -13.06
N ASP A 3 -47.05 -7.65 -12.20
CA ASP A 3 -45.62 -7.91 -12.41
C ASP A 3 -44.80 -6.80 -13.11
N ALA A 4 -44.37 -5.84 -12.30
CA ALA A 4 -43.18 -5.02 -12.55
C ALA A 4 -42.01 -5.44 -11.65
N ASP A 5 -41.99 -6.71 -11.24
CA ASP A 5 -40.91 -7.30 -10.45
C ASP A 5 -40.02 -8.18 -11.34
N ASP A 6 -38.72 -8.00 -11.13
CA ASP A 6 -37.62 -8.84 -11.60
C ASP A 6 -37.14 -8.67 -13.04
N ILE A 7 -36.73 -7.45 -13.41
CA ILE A 7 -35.58 -7.34 -14.32
C ILE A 7 -34.34 -7.74 -13.50
N GLU A 8 -33.95 -9.01 -13.57
CA GLU A 8 -32.62 -9.46 -13.15
C GLU A 8 -31.58 -8.60 -13.91
N GLU A 9 -31.02 -7.59 -13.25
CA GLU A 9 -29.86 -6.85 -13.75
C GLU A 9 -28.70 -7.84 -13.87
N LYS A 10 -28.50 -8.33 -15.09
CA LYS A 10 -27.43 -9.26 -15.41
C LYS A 10 -26.10 -8.59 -15.02
N PRO A 11 -25.16 -9.30 -14.36
CA PRO A 11 -23.87 -8.74 -14.01
C PRO A 11 -23.06 -8.52 -15.31
N ASP A 12 -23.12 -7.30 -15.84
CA ASP A 12 -22.46 -6.90 -17.08
C ASP A 12 -20.99 -6.51 -16.88
N THR A 13 -20.48 -6.53 -15.64
CA THR A 13 -19.13 -6.05 -15.35
C THR A 13 -18.40 -6.93 -14.35
N THR A 14 -17.12 -7.20 -14.65
CA THR A 14 -16.21 -7.98 -13.80
C THR A 14 -14.99 -7.14 -13.48
N TRP A 15 -14.55 -7.09 -12.22
CA TRP A 15 -13.34 -6.38 -11.81
C TRP A 15 -12.60 -7.09 -10.68
N SER A 16 -11.35 -6.69 -10.46
CA SER A 16 -10.49 -7.26 -9.42
C SER A 16 -9.96 -6.16 -8.51
N LEU A 17 -9.80 -6.48 -7.23
CA LEU A 17 -9.43 -5.50 -6.22
C LEU A 17 -8.55 -6.12 -5.15
N TRP A 18 -7.44 -5.47 -4.85
CA TRP A 18 -6.66 -5.82 -3.67
C TRP A 18 -7.39 -5.30 -2.42
N THR A 19 -7.63 -6.22 -1.49
CA THR A 19 -8.25 -5.95 -0.19
C THR A 19 -7.43 -6.60 0.91
N THR A 20 -7.32 -5.93 2.04
CA THR A 20 -6.64 -6.46 3.22
C THR A 20 -7.68 -7.03 4.17
N ASN A 21 -7.70 -8.35 4.31
CA ASN A 21 -8.56 -9.08 5.24
C ASN A 21 -7.68 -9.75 6.30
N ASN A 22 -7.94 -9.49 7.58
CA ASN A 22 -7.19 -10.09 8.70
C ASN A 22 -5.66 -10.01 8.54
N ASN A 23 -5.13 -8.84 8.16
CA ASN A 23 -3.71 -8.59 7.85
C ASN A 23 -3.12 -9.38 6.66
N HIS A 24 -3.94 -10.09 5.89
CA HIS A 24 -3.54 -10.69 4.62
C HIS A 24 -4.08 -9.88 3.45
N VAL A 25 -3.19 -9.59 2.50
CA VAL A 25 -3.57 -8.92 1.25
C VAL A 25 -3.99 -10.00 0.25
N GLU A 26 -5.22 -9.94 -0.23
CA GLU A 26 -5.75 -10.86 -1.22
C GLU A 26 -6.35 -10.11 -2.41
N LEU A 27 -6.27 -10.73 -3.59
CA LEU A 27 -6.93 -10.24 -4.79
C LEU A 27 -8.34 -10.82 -4.84
N GLN A 28 -9.34 -9.97 -4.64
CA GLN A 28 -10.74 -10.34 -4.77
C GLN A 28 -11.25 -10.08 -6.18
N HIS A 29 -12.09 -10.99 -6.68
CA HIS A 29 -12.78 -10.85 -7.97
C HIS A 29 -14.26 -10.59 -7.73
N PHE A 30 -14.79 -9.58 -8.40
CA PHE A 30 -16.16 -9.12 -8.29
C PHE A 30 -16.85 -9.23 -9.65
N ASN A 31 -18.09 -9.68 -9.63
CA ASN A 31 -18.99 -9.63 -10.77
C ASN A 31 -20.25 -8.89 -10.33
N GLY A 32 -20.66 -7.87 -11.07
CA GLY A 32 -21.79 -7.03 -10.69
C GLY A 32 -22.13 -5.99 -11.74
N THR A 33 -22.94 -5.02 -11.34
CA THR A 33 -23.37 -3.93 -12.21
C THR A 33 -22.29 -2.87 -12.32
N PHE A 34 -22.31 -2.12 -13.42
CA PHE A 34 -21.40 -0.97 -13.62
C PHE A 34 -21.53 0.05 -12.49
N ARG A 35 -22.73 0.24 -11.94
CA ARG A 35 -22.96 1.14 -10.80
C ARG A 35 -22.20 0.70 -9.55
N SER A 36 -22.19 -0.61 -9.25
CA SER A 36 -21.44 -1.17 -8.13
C SER A 36 -19.93 -0.93 -8.26
N LEU A 37 -19.38 -1.07 -9.47
CA LEU A 37 -17.98 -0.73 -9.76
C LEU A 37 -17.69 0.75 -9.44
N ILE A 38 -18.54 1.66 -9.91
CA ILE A 38 -18.36 3.10 -9.73
C ILE A 38 -18.46 3.48 -8.24
N ASP A 39 -19.38 2.90 -7.49
CA ASP A 39 -19.50 3.15 -6.06
C ASP A 39 -18.24 2.70 -5.29
N GLN A 40 -17.69 1.53 -5.63
CA GLN A 40 -16.41 1.07 -5.06
C GLN A 40 -15.23 1.98 -5.42
N LEU A 41 -15.19 2.50 -6.65
CA LEU A 41 -14.16 3.44 -7.09
C LEU A 41 -14.27 4.78 -6.35
N ASN A 42 -15.49 5.31 -6.23
CA ASN A 42 -15.77 6.57 -5.54
C ASN A 42 -15.39 6.49 -4.05
N GLY A 43 -15.63 5.34 -3.39
CA GLY A 43 -15.20 5.15 -2.00
C GLY A 43 -13.67 5.23 -1.81
N ARG A 44 -12.89 4.86 -2.83
CA ARG A 44 -11.42 4.85 -2.77
C ARG A 44 -10.78 6.15 -3.31
N TRP A 45 -11.53 6.89 -4.12
CA TRP A 45 -11.05 8.10 -4.77
C TRP A 45 -10.42 9.14 -3.81
N PRO A 46 -11.03 9.46 -2.64
CA PRO A 46 -10.46 10.44 -1.72
C PRO A 46 -9.08 10.01 -1.17
N SER A 47 -8.94 8.73 -0.82
CA SER A 47 -7.66 8.17 -0.33
C SER A 47 -6.59 8.21 -1.42
N PHE A 48 -6.96 7.83 -2.65
CA PHE A 48 -6.06 7.87 -3.80
C PHE A 48 -5.56 9.29 -4.11
N VAL A 49 -6.47 10.27 -4.13
CA VAL A 49 -6.11 11.67 -4.38
C VAL A 49 -5.20 12.20 -3.29
N THR A 50 -5.52 11.91 -2.02
CA THR A 50 -4.71 12.32 -0.86
C THR A 50 -3.31 11.73 -0.94
N HIS A 51 -3.20 10.41 -1.14
CA HIS A 51 -1.92 9.73 -1.31
C HIS A 51 -1.12 10.36 -2.46
N THR A 52 -1.74 10.55 -3.63
CA THR A 52 -1.09 11.12 -4.80
C THR A 52 -0.58 12.54 -4.54
N TYR A 53 -1.36 13.37 -3.84
CA TYR A 53 -0.94 14.71 -3.46
C TYR A 53 0.28 14.67 -2.53
N VAL A 54 0.23 13.87 -1.47
CA VAL A 54 1.33 13.73 -0.50
C VAL A 54 2.60 13.24 -1.18
N THR A 55 2.51 12.18 -2.00
CA THR A 55 3.67 11.65 -2.73
C THR A 55 4.30 12.70 -3.65
N ARG A 56 3.47 13.53 -4.30
CA ARG A 56 3.97 14.63 -5.15
C ARG A 56 4.71 15.68 -4.33
N GLN A 57 4.13 16.12 -3.21
CA GLN A 57 4.77 17.09 -2.32
C GLN A 57 6.09 16.56 -1.75
N GLN A 58 6.12 15.31 -1.31
CA GLN A 58 7.34 14.65 -0.81
C GLN A 58 8.43 14.60 -1.89
N ARG A 59 8.07 14.20 -3.11
CA ARG A 59 9.01 14.15 -4.24
C ARG A 59 9.58 15.52 -4.56
N ASP A 60 8.73 16.55 -4.60
CA ASP A 60 9.16 17.91 -4.95
C ASP A 60 10.07 18.50 -3.86
N TYR A 61 9.78 18.19 -2.60
CA TYR A 61 10.64 18.54 -1.46
C TYR A 61 11.99 17.80 -1.49
N ILE A 62 12.01 16.50 -1.76
CA ILE A 62 13.27 15.74 -1.90
C ILE A 62 14.11 16.32 -3.05
N LYS A 63 13.45 16.70 -4.15
CA LYS A 63 14.13 17.34 -5.29
C LYS A 63 14.73 18.69 -4.91
N SER A 64 14.03 19.51 -4.12
CA SER A 64 14.56 20.80 -3.67
C SER A 64 15.76 20.62 -2.72
N ILE A 65 15.70 19.68 -1.79
CA ILE A 65 16.84 19.33 -0.93
C ILE A 65 18.03 18.88 -1.80
N LYS A 66 17.80 18.01 -2.77
CA LYS A 66 18.86 17.53 -3.67
C LYS A 66 19.53 18.68 -4.42
N LEU A 67 18.74 19.63 -4.95
CA LEU A 67 19.27 20.79 -5.68
C LEU A 67 20.00 21.79 -4.78
N ALA A 68 19.58 21.93 -3.52
CA ALA A 68 20.22 22.81 -2.55
C ALA A 68 21.48 22.18 -1.90
N SER A 69 21.64 20.86 -1.97
CA SER A 69 22.74 20.13 -1.34
C SER A 69 24.00 20.12 -2.22
N SER A 70 25.18 20.22 -1.59
CA SER A 70 26.44 20.08 -2.32
C SER A 70 26.67 18.63 -2.75
N PHE A 71 26.86 18.40 -4.05
CA PHE A 71 27.13 17.08 -4.64
C PHE A 71 28.37 16.39 -4.06
N SER A 72 29.38 17.15 -3.62
CA SER A 72 30.63 16.59 -3.10
C SER A 72 30.59 16.21 -1.62
N THR A 73 29.58 16.67 -0.87
CA THR A 73 29.62 16.64 0.61
C THR A 73 28.36 16.05 1.23
N PHE A 74 27.25 16.02 0.51
CA PHE A 74 25.96 15.57 1.03
C PHE A 74 25.33 14.52 0.11
N ALA A 75 24.77 13.47 0.72
CA ALA A 75 23.94 12.49 0.04
C ALA A 75 22.50 12.62 0.57
N VAL A 76 21.53 12.69 -0.35
CA VAL A 76 20.10 12.67 0.00
C VAL A 76 19.61 11.24 -0.14
N VAL A 77 19.06 10.70 0.95
CA VAL A 77 18.61 9.31 1.03
C VAL A 77 17.11 9.28 1.31
N GLN A 78 16.36 8.60 0.43
CA GLN A 78 14.99 8.22 0.70
C GLN A 78 14.97 6.78 1.21
N MET A 79 14.45 6.59 2.42
CA MET A 79 14.39 5.30 3.10
C MET A 79 12.94 4.94 3.40
N ASP A 80 12.53 3.74 3.01
CA ASP A 80 11.25 3.15 3.42
C ASP A 80 11.51 2.10 4.50
N PHE A 81 10.86 2.28 5.65
CA PHE A 81 10.96 1.34 6.77
C PHE A 81 9.96 0.22 6.55
N ALA A 82 10.42 -0.91 5.99
CA ALA A 82 9.64 -2.13 6.07
C ALA A 82 9.67 -2.64 7.53
N GLU A 83 8.50 -2.98 8.03
CA GLU A 83 8.23 -3.46 9.38
C GLU A 83 9.26 -4.51 9.85
N ASN A 84 9.71 -4.42 11.11
CA ASN A 84 10.82 -5.23 11.65
C ASN A 84 10.56 -6.74 11.50
N PHE A 85 11.37 -7.43 10.70
CA PHE A 85 11.33 -8.89 10.65
C PHE A 85 11.87 -9.45 11.97
N SER A 86 10.99 -10.08 12.74
CA SER A 86 11.35 -10.77 13.99
C SER A 86 11.69 -12.21 13.67
N PHE A 87 12.92 -12.64 13.95
CA PHE A 87 13.30 -14.05 13.79
C PHE A 87 12.54 -14.90 14.82
N VAL A 88 11.64 -15.77 14.35
CA VAL A 88 10.99 -16.79 15.19
C VAL A 88 11.87 -18.05 15.17
N VAL A 89 12.49 -18.37 16.31
CA VAL A 89 13.34 -19.56 16.45
C VAL A 89 12.44 -20.76 16.79
N GLN A 90 12.42 -21.81 15.95
CA GLN A 90 11.53 -22.99 16.08
C GLN A 90 11.77 -23.89 17.33
N LYS A 91 12.57 -23.45 18.32
CA LYS A 91 12.79 -24.14 19.60
C LYS A 91 12.61 -23.16 20.76
N GLU A 92 11.36 -22.77 21.00
CA GLU A 92 10.95 -21.70 21.92
C GLU A 92 10.99 -22.08 23.41
N ILE A 93 11.05 -23.36 23.78
CA ILE A 93 10.72 -23.78 25.15
C ILE A 93 11.73 -23.29 26.22
N GLN A 94 12.96 -22.88 25.85
CA GLN A 94 13.92 -22.32 26.83
C GLN A 94 14.67 -21.04 26.41
N SER A 95 14.43 -20.47 25.24
CA SER A 95 15.14 -19.26 24.77
C SER A 95 14.31 -17.97 24.83
N ALA A 96 13.03 -18.06 25.19
CA ALA A 96 12.03 -17.00 25.05
C ALA A 96 12.24 -15.77 25.96
N TYR A 97 13.14 -15.82 26.94
CA TYR A 97 13.15 -14.78 27.98
C TYR A 97 13.99 -13.53 27.70
N TRP A 98 14.99 -13.51 26.81
CA TRP A 98 15.81 -12.29 26.71
C TRP A 98 16.39 -11.80 25.38
N ASN A 99 16.25 -12.45 24.23
CA ASN A 99 16.74 -11.83 22.98
C ASN A 99 16.00 -12.35 21.75
N LYS A 100 14.87 -11.72 21.43
CA LYS A 100 14.37 -11.77 20.04
C LYS A 100 15.33 -10.95 19.20
N LYS A 101 16.20 -11.61 18.44
CA LYS A 101 16.97 -10.91 17.39
C LYS A 101 15.93 -10.36 16.41
N GLN A 102 15.91 -9.05 16.24
CA GLN A 102 15.12 -8.38 15.21
C GLN A 102 16.09 -7.83 14.17
N SER A 103 15.71 -7.93 12.89
CA SER A 103 16.44 -7.29 11.80
C SER A 103 15.45 -6.44 11.02
N SER A 104 15.75 -5.15 10.93
CA SER A 104 15.00 -4.22 10.09
C SER A 104 15.59 -4.28 8.69
N LEU A 105 14.80 -4.72 7.72
CA LEU A 105 15.13 -4.64 6.30
C LEU A 105 14.57 -3.33 5.77
N TYR A 106 15.37 -2.59 5.01
CA TYR A 106 14.92 -1.33 4.42
C TYR A 106 15.53 -1.17 3.03
N THR A 107 14.74 -0.59 2.12
CA THR A 107 15.20 -0.29 0.77
C THR A 107 15.71 1.14 0.74
N VAL A 108 16.95 1.32 0.27
CA VAL A 108 17.59 2.64 0.16
C VAL A 108 17.82 2.97 -1.30
N ALA A 109 17.29 4.10 -1.75
CA ALA A 109 17.70 4.71 -3.01
C ALA A 109 18.69 5.83 -2.71
N ILE A 110 19.96 5.63 -3.08
CA ILE A 110 21.03 6.62 -2.96
C ILE A 110 21.32 7.17 -4.34
N THR A 111 21.20 8.49 -4.52
CA THR A 111 21.72 9.15 -5.73
C THR A 111 22.90 10.02 -5.33
N VAL A 112 24.10 9.59 -5.71
CA VAL A 112 25.33 10.39 -5.62
C VAL A 112 25.46 11.17 -6.92
N GLY A 113 25.77 12.47 -6.83
CA GLY A 113 26.09 13.28 -8.01
C GLY A 113 27.58 13.30 -8.30
#